data_AF-A0A957V2Z0-F1
#
_entry.id   AF-A0A957V2Z0-F1
#
_cell.length_a   1.000
_cell.length_b   1.000
_cell.length_c   1.000
_cell.angle_alpha   90.00
_cell.angle_beta   90.00
_cell.angle_gamma   90.00
#
_symmetry.space_group_name_H-M   'P 1'
#
loop_
_entity.id
_entity.type
_entity.pdbx_description
1 polymer ?
#
loop_
_entity_poly.entity_id
_entity_poly.type
_entity_poly.pdbx_seq_one_letter_code
_entity_poly.pdbx_strand_id
1 'polypeptide(L)'
;ETGAAIITFIMLGKYLEARAKGQTSEALKALMGLRPKTAHVLRDGVETEIDVDQVIVGDTVIVRPGEKVPVDGIIADGRSAFDESMITGESMPIS
;
A
#
# COMPACT_ATOMS: atom_id res chain seq x y z
N GLU A 1 -48.58 -1.70 21.86
CA GLU A 1 -48.32 -2.26 20.51
C GLU A 1 -47.55 -1.27 19.62
N THR A 2 -48.02 -0.03 19.47
CA THR A 2 -47.37 1.01 18.63
C THR A 2 -45.93 1.36 19.02
N GLY A 3 -45.60 1.38 20.32
CA GLY A 3 -44.23 1.65 20.79
C GLY A 3 -43.20 0.60 20.36
N ALA A 4 -43.59 -0.67 20.28
CA ALA A 4 -42.71 -1.75 19.83
C ALA A 4 -42.41 -1.63 18.32
N ALA A 5 -43.39 -1.18 17.53
CA ALA A 5 -43.19 -0.90 16.12
C ALA A 5 -42.20 0.26 15.92
N ILE A 6 -42.34 1.35 16.69
CA ILE A 6 -41.43 2.50 16.62
C ILE A 6 -39.99 2.11 16.97
N ILE A 7 -39.79 1.35 18.06
CA ILE A 7 -38.45 0.89 18.47
C ILE A 7 -37.84 -0.01 17.38
N THR A 8 -38.64 -0.90 16.79
CA THR A 8 -38.21 -1.77 15.68
C THR A 8 -37.74 -0.95 14.48
N PHE A 9 -38.49 0.08 14.09
CA PHE A 9 -38.09 0.95 12.97
C PHE A 9 -36.82 1.77 13.27
N ILE A 10 -36.64 2.24 14.50
CA ILE A 10 -35.41 2.93 14.91
C ILE A 10 -34.20 1.98 14.83
N MET A 11 -34.34 0.75 15.33
CA MET A 11 -33.27 -0.24 15.26
C MET A 11 -32.95 -0.66 13.82
N LEU A 12 -33.97 -0.82 12.98
CA LEU A 12 -33.80 -1.09 11.55
C LEU A 12 -33.04 0.04 10.85
N GLY A 13 -33.38 1.30 11.15
CA GLY A 13 -32.67 2.47 10.63
C GLY A 13 -31.19 2.47 11.03
N LYS A 14 -30.89 2.23 12.31
CA LYS A 14 -29.50 2.13 12.80
C LYS A 14 -28.73 0.97 12.17
N TYR A 15 -29.39 -0.16 11.95
CA TYR A 15 -28.79 -1.32 11.28
C TYR A 15 -28.42 -1.00 9.83
N LEU A 16 -29.34 -0.37 9.07
CA LEU A 16 -29.08 0.04 7.69
C LEU A 16 -27.95 1.08 7.60
N GLU A 17 -27.92 2.04 8.54
CA GLU A 17 -26.84 3.04 8.63
C GLU A 17 -25.48 2.39 8.91
N ALA A 18 -25.41 1.48 9.89
CA ALA A 18 -24.19 0.75 10.21
C ALA A 18 -23.71 -0.12 9.03
N ARG A 19 -24.64 -0.78 8.33
CA ARG A 19 -24.34 -1.57 7.14
C ARG A 19 -23.78 -0.71 6.01
N ALA A 20 -24.38 0.45 5.75
CA ALA A 20 -23.92 1.38 4.72
C ALA A 20 -22.52 1.92 5.04
N LYS A 21 -22.26 2.31 6.30
CA LYS A 21 -20.94 2.77 6.75
C LYS A 21 -19.87 1.66 6.70
N GLY A 22 -20.24 0.42 7.00
CA GLY A 22 -19.35 -0.74 6.96
C GLY A 22 -18.82 -1.06 5.56
N GLN A 23 -19.65 -0.90 4.53
CA GLN A 23 -19.26 -1.16 3.13
C GLN A 23 -18.16 -0.22 2.62
N THR A 24 -18.16 1.04 3.05
CA THR A 24 -17.09 2.00 2.67
C THR A 24 -15.75 1.65 3.32
N SER A 25 -15.78 1.18 4.58
CA SER A 25 -14.56 0.83 5.31
C SER A 25 -13.85 -0.40 4.74
N GLU A 26 -14.60 -1.38 4.25
CA GLU A 26 -14.02 -2.62 3.71
C GLU A 26 -13.39 -2.40 2.32
N ALA A 27 -13.98 -1.54 1.48
CA ALA A 27 -13.37 -1.16 0.21
C ALA A 27 -12.04 -0.40 0.41
N LEU A 28 -11.96 0.48 1.42
CA LEU A 28 -10.72 1.19 1.75
C LEU A 28 -9.65 0.25 2.32
N LYS A 29 -10.02 -0.69 3.20
CA LYS A 29 -9.08 -1.72 3.69
C LYS A 29 -8.54 -2.61 2.58
N ALA A 30 -9.39 -3.02 1.63
CA ALA A 30 -8.97 -3.82 0.48
C ALA A 30 -7.92 -3.07 -0.36
N LEU A 31 -8.09 -1.75 -0.54
CA LEU A 31 -7.10 -0.90 -1.22
C LEU A 31 -5.77 -0.77 -0.45
N MET A 32 -5.81 -0.73 0.89
CA MET A 32 -4.59 -0.71 1.73
C MET A 32 -3.82 -2.05 1.72
N GLY A 33 -4.51 -3.17 1.43
CA GLY A 33 -3.90 -4.50 1.36
C GLY A 33 -3.05 -4.77 0.11
N LEU A 34 -3.20 -3.94 -0.94
CA LEU A 34 -2.61 -4.13 -2.27
C LEU A 34 -1.25 -3.45 -2.49
N ARG A 35 -0.70 -2.75 -1.49
CA ARG A 35 0.68 -2.22 -1.58
C ARG A 35 1.69 -3.36 -1.44
N PRO A 36 2.71 -3.47 -2.32
CA PRO A 36 3.90 -4.26 -2.02
C PRO A 36 4.54 -3.66 -0.76
N LYS A 37 4.61 -4.43 0.32
CA LYS A 37 4.80 -3.88 1.67
C LYS A 37 6.24 -3.85 2.12
N THR A 38 7.14 -4.54 1.40
CA THR A 38 8.48 -4.82 1.89
C THR A 38 9.56 -4.28 0.96
N ALA A 39 10.70 -3.95 1.57
CA ALA A 39 11.93 -3.54 0.91
C ALA A 39 13.08 -4.40 1.46
N HIS A 40 14.02 -4.77 0.58
CA HIS A 40 15.25 -5.44 0.98
C HIS A 40 16.31 -4.38 1.26
N VAL A 41 16.74 -4.27 2.52
CA VAL A 41 17.81 -3.35 2.94
C VAL A 41 19.08 -4.11 3.30
N LEU A 42 20.23 -3.55 2.96
CA LEU A 42 21.54 -4.04 3.36
C LEU A 42 22.03 -3.21 4.55
N ARG A 43 21.98 -3.80 5.75
CA ARG A 43 22.49 -3.19 6.99
C ARG A 43 23.54 -4.11 7.59
N ASP A 44 24.68 -3.55 7.98
CA ASP A 44 25.81 -4.31 8.57
C ASP A 44 26.27 -5.52 7.73
N GLY A 45 26.13 -5.44 6.40
CA GLY A 45 26.47 -6.53 5.48
C GLY A 45 25.45 -7.67 5.39
N VAL A 46 24.29 -7.53 6.03
CA VAL A 46 23.20 -8.51 6.01
C VAL A 46 21.98 -7.94 5.28
N GLU A 47 21.49 -8.69 4.29
CA GLU A 47 20.24 -8.38 3.59
C GLU A 47 19.06 -8.75 4.49
N THR A 48 18.21 -7.77 4.78
CA THR A 48 17.01 -7.93 5.62
C THR A 48 15.78 -7.41 4.88
N GLU A 49 14.71 -8.19 4.88
CA GLU A 49 13.41 -7.73 4.41
C GLU A 49 12.70 -6.97 5.54
N ILE A 50 12.34 -5.72 5.29
CA ILE A 50 11.62 -4.85 6.24
C ILE A 50 10.41 -4.23 5.56
N ASP A 51 9.45 -3.74 6.35
CA ASP A 51 8.36 -2.93 5.79
C ASP A 51 8.90 -1.63 5.19
N VAL A 52 8.33 -1.16 4.08
CA VAL A 52 8.76 0.07 3.40
C VAL A 52 8.72 1.29 4.32
N ASP A 53 7.78 1.31 5.27
CA ASP A 53 7.62 2.38 6.27
C ASP A 53 8.76 2.41 7.30
N GLN A 54 9.61 1.37 7.35
CA GLN A 54 10.77 1.27 8.25
C GLN A 54 12.10 1.59 7.56
N VAL A 55 12.06 1.91 6.26
CA VAL A 55 13.24 2.36 5.51
C VAL A 55 13.59 3.77 5.96
N ILE A 56 14.87 4.01 6.27
CA ILE A 56 15.37 5.31 6.71
C ILE A 56 16.35 5.89 5.70
N VAL A 57 16.48 7.22 5.70
CA VAL A 57 17.45 7.92 4.85
C VAL A 57 18.86 7.42 5.18
N GLY A 58 19.58 6.96 4.16
CA GLY A 58 20.93 6.39 4.29
C GLY A 58 20.97 4.87 4.24
N ASP A 59 19.82 4.18 4.22
CA ASP A 59 19.78 2.74 3.93
C ASP A 59 20.20 2.45 2.48
N THR A 60 20.93 1.36 2.30
CA THR A 60 21.17 0.77 0.98
C THR A 60 20.06 -0.23 0.68
N VAL A 61 19.23 0.06 -0.31
CA VAL A 61 18.14 -0.81 -0.74
C VAL A 61 18.60 -1.68 -1.92
N ILE A 62 18.34 -2.98 -1.86
CA ILE A 62 18.60 -3.92 -2.94
C ILE A 62 17.31 -4.07 -3.75
N VAL A 63 17.39 -3.82 -5.06
CA VAL A 63 16.27 -4.01 -6.00
C VAL A 63 16.67 -5.06 -7.03
N ARG A 64 15.92 -6.15 -7.10
CA ARG A 64 16.19 -7.24 -8.05
C ARG A 64 15.52 -6.97 -9.40
N PRO A 65 15.99 -7.58 -10.50
CA PRO A 65 15.37 -7.42 -11.81
C PRO A 65 13.87 -7.78 -11.78
N GLY A 66 13.03 -6.86 -12.25
CA GLY A 66 11.57 -7.03 -12.27
C GLY A 66 10.87 -6.66 -10.96
N GLU A 67 11.59 -6.31 -9.90
CA GLU A 67 10.99 -5.72 -8.70
C GLU A 67 10.64 -4.25 -8.92
N LYS A 68 9.62 -3.78 -8.19
CA LYS A 68 9.31 -2.35 -8.12
C LYS A 68 10.25 -1.69 -7.14
N VAL A 69 10.72 -0.49 -7.49
CA VAL A 69 11.50 0.35 -6.59
C VAL A 69 10.62 0.76 -5.40
N PRO A 70 10.97 0.40 -4.15
CA PRO A 70 10.09 0.60 -3.01
C PRO A 70 10.11 2.05 -2.47
N VAL A 71 11.22 2.78 -2.65
CA VAL A 71 11.43 4.15 -2.17
C VAL A 71 12.25 4.97 -3.16
N ASP A 72 12.10 6.29 -3.12
CA ASP A 72 12.95 7.20 -3.89
C ASP A 72 14.40 7.16 -3.39
N GLY A 73 15.37 7.26 -4.31
CA GLY A 73 16.78 7.20 -3.97
C GLY A 73 17.70 7.49 -5.15
N ILE A 74 18.98 7.20 -4.96
CA ILE A 74 20.04 7.33 -5.97
C ILE A 74 20.70 5.98 -6.15
N ILE A 75 20.98 5.60 -7.40
CA ILE A 75 21.63 4.34 -7.74
C ILE A 75 23.08 4.40 -7.25
N ALA A 76 23.40 3.60 -6.23
CA ALA A 76 24.74 3.52 -5.68
C ALA A 76 25.64 2.54 -6.45
N ASP A 77 25.06 1.44 -6.95
CA ASP A 77 25.76 0.41 -7.73
C ASP A 77 24.79 -0.33 -8.65
N GLY A 78 25.32 -0.87 -9.76
CA GLY A 78 24.55 -1.60 -10.76
C GLY A 78 23.97 -0.74 -11.90
N ARG A 79 23.38 -1.44 -12.88
CA ARG A 79 22.63 -0.85 -14.00
C ARG A 79 21.44 -1.74 -14.31
N SER A 80 20.26 -1.12 -14.46
CA SER A 80 19.03 -1.79 -14.87
C SER A 80 18.17 -0.81 -15.63
N ALA A 81 17.32 -1.32 -16.51
CA ALA A 81 16.27 -0.52 -17.11
C ALA A 81 15.08 -0.43 -16.14
N PHE A 82 14.59 0.78 -15.90
CA PHE A 82 13.40 1.04 -15.09
C PHE A 82 12.26 1.54 -15.98
N ASP A 83 11.07 0.98 -15.78
CA ASP A 83 9.85 1.43 -16.45
C ASP A 83 9.14 2.47 -15.58
N GLU A 84 9.28 3.74 -15.96
CA GLU A 84 8.62 4.87 -15.30
C GLU A 84 7.30 5.27 -15.96
N SER A 85 6.79 4.52 -16.95
CA SER A 85 5.59 4.88 -17.73
C SER A 85 4.35 5.13 -16.86
N MET A 86 4.25 4.43 -15.72
CA MET A 86 3.16 4.58 -14.75
C MET A 86 3.18 5.91 -13.98
N ILE A 87 4.31 6.61 -13.91
CA ILE A 87 4.47 7.87 -13.16
C ILE A 87 4.73 9.05 -14.11
N THR A 88 5.62 8.88 -15.09
CA THR A 88 6.06 9.96 -15.99
C THR A 88 5.34 9.95 -17.34
N GLY A 89 4.74 8.82 -17.73
CA GLY A 89 4.08 8.65 -19.03
C GLY A 89 5.06 8.47 -20.20
N GLU A 90 6.36 8.36 -19.93
CA GLU A 90 7.35 8.08 -20.96
C GLU A 90 7.33 6.59 -21.32
N SER A 91 7.23 6.28 -22.62
CA SER A 91 7.06 4.89 -23.10
C SER A 91 8.36 4.11 -23.24
N MET A 92 9.51 4.73 -22.99
CA MET A 92 10.83 4.12 -23.13
C MET A 92 11.48 3.97 -21.74
N PRO A 93 11.97 2.78 -21.37
CA PRO A 93 12.67 2.57 -20.11
C PRO A 93 13.94 3.42 -20.05
N ILE A 94 14.17 4.09 -18.92
CA ILE A 94 15.43 4.78 -18.64
C ILE A 94 16.46 3.77 -18.11
N SER A 95 17.74 3.94 -18.45
CA SER A 95 18.85 3.02 -18.13
C SER A 95 19.91 3.64 -17.23
#